data_AF-A0A9D9PM62-F1
#
_entry.id   AF-A0A9D9PM62-F1
#
_cell.length_a   1.000
_cell.length_b   1.000
_cell.length_c   1.000
_cell.angle_alpha   90.00
_cell.angle_beta   90.00
_cell.angle_gamma   90.00
#
_symmetry.space_group_name_H-M   'P 1'
#
loop_
_entity.id
_entity.type
_entity.pdbx_description
1 polymer ?
#
loop_
_entity_poly.entity_id
_entity_poly.type
_entity_poly.pdbx_seq_one_letter_code
_entity_poly.pdbx_strand_id
1 'polypeptide(L)'
;MKVLKKLMVMALVLFMTAGLFHARSAQAATKPAKAKVTVKANDDGKSVTLTISKTKNAEGYKIMVKKPGASKFTKLTTLKKDGTAARTYTAKKLTEGEYQFKVRAYLKNGSKTVWGKYSKVAKITVGKSGSDDKKDDNTGSETGAASEFSKANQGDIITFGAYEQDNDTDNGKEPIEWIVLSNNGSELLVLSKYALDYRSYNGGEYAAVTWETCKIRKWLNDEFYNAAFDNTDKSKIKTTVVKTADHAYGTPGGNATEDKVFLLSREDMINTDYGFVNDCWDDTVNRRCALTEYAQSIMTQGGMYVISNKKTADGEPASYWWLRSPGMMETYVVDVNDSGAVNESGYSVNTNSGVRPALTIKLK
;
A
#
# COMPACT_ATOMS: atom_id res chain seq x y z
N MET A 1 6.98 -43.94 -72.43
CA MET A 1 7.25 -42.63 -73.06
C MET A 1 6.20 -41.66 -72.53
N LYS A 2 6.52 -40.90 -71.48
CA LYS A 2 7.14 -39.57 -71.54
C LYS A 2 6.21 -38.52 -72.18
N VAL A 3 5.85 -37.58 -71.30
CA VAL A 3 5.33 -36.22 -71.54
C VAL A 3 3.88 -36.10 -71.98
N LEU A 4 2.98 -35.91 -71.00
CA LEU A 4 1.98 -34.83 -70.98
C LEU A 4 1.18 -34.95 -69.67
N LYS A 5 1.52 -34.16 -68.66
CA LYS A 5 0.64 -33.83 -67.50
C LYS A 5 1.37 -32.85 -66.59
N LYS A 6 1.35 -31.57 -66.98
CA LYS A 6 1.58 -30.41 -66.11
C LYS A 6 1.11 -29.19 -66.89
N LEU A 7 -0.03 -28.61 -66.48
CA LEU A 7 -0.38 -27.19 -66.50
C LEU A 7 -1.90 -27.07 -66.32
N MET A 8 -2.35 -27.01 -65.07
CA MET A 8 -3.59 -26.34 -64.73
C MET A 8 -3.49 -25.88 -63.27
N VAL A 9 -2.93 -24.68 -63.10
CA VAL A 9 -3.00 -23.92 -61.85
C VAL A 9 -3.83 -22.68 -62.18
N MET A 10 -5.12 -22.69 -61.86
CA MET A 10 -5.86 -21.47 -61.55
C MET A 10 -7.24 -21.76 -60.96
N ALA A 11 -7.45 -21.17 -59.79
CA ALA A 11 -8.70 -20.61 -59.26
C ALA A 11 -9.76 -21.52 -58.60
N LEU A 12 -10.14 -21.03 -57.41
CA LEU A 12 -11.39 -21.21 -56.66
C LEU A 12 -11.60 -22.52 -55.90
N VAL A 13 -11.01 -22.58 -54.71
CA VAL A 13 -11.54 -23.35 -53.58
C VAL A 13 -12.70 -22.56 -52.97
N LEU A 14 -13.94 -22.93 -53.30
CA LEU A 14 -15.11 -22.56 -52.49
C LEU A 14 -15.22 -23.57 -51.34
N PHE A 15 -14.80 -23.16 -50.14
CA PHE A 15 -15.09 -23.90 -48.91
C PHE A 15 -16.56 -23.70 -48.53
N MET A 16 -17.39 -24.72 -48.75
CA MET A 16 -18.58 -24.93 -47.91
C MET A 16 -18.10 -25.36 -46.53
N THR A 17 -18.28 -24.51 -45.53
CA THR A 17 -18.44 -24.96 -44.14
C THR A 17 -19.77 -24.41 -43.63
N ALA A 18 -20.67 -25.35 -43.33
CA ALA A 18 -22.00 -25.08 -42.83
C ALA A 18 -21.92 -24.34 -41.49
N GLY A 19 -22.60 -23.19 -41.42
CA GLY A 19 -22.80 -22.46 -40.18
C GLY A 19 -23.71 -23.25 -39.25
N LEU A 20 -23.13 -23.98 -38.29
CA LEU A 20 -23.79 -24.24 -37.03
C LEU A 20 -23.73 -22.95 -36.20
N PHE A 21 -24.68 -22.05 -36.45
CA PHE A 21 -25.06 -21.07 -35.45
C PHE A 21 -25.68 -21.84 -34.28
N HIS A 22 -24.84 -22.25 -33.33
CA HIS A 22 -25.32 -22.49 -31.99
C HIS A 22 -25.91 -21.16 -31.51
N ALA A 23 -27.24 -21.09 -31.46
CA ALA A 23 -27.93 -20.08 -30.68
C ALA A 23 -27.42 -20.22 -29.25
N ARG A 24 -26.39 -19.45 -28.91
CA ARG A 24 -25.85 -19.35 -27.57
C ARG A 24 -27.01 -18.83 -26.73
N SER A 25 -27.64 -19.71 -25.96
CA SER A 25 -28.65 -19.34 -25.00
C SER A 25 -28.10 -18.16 -24.19
N ALA A 26 -28.80 -17.03 -24.20
CA ALA A 26 -28.37 -15.83 -23.50
C ALA A 26 -28.37 -16.13 -22.00
N GLN A 27 -27.19 -16.45 -21.46
CA GLN A 27 -27.02 -16.66 -20.04
C GLN A 27 -27.50 -15.40 -19.32
N ALA A 28 -28.46 -15.54 -18.42
CA ALA A 28 -29.05 -14.41 -17.71
C ALA A 28 -27.94 -13.62 -17.00
N ALA A 29 -27.77 -12.35 -17.38
CA ALA A 29 -26.72 -11.49 -16.82
C ALA A 29 -26.90 -11.39 -15.30
N THR A 30 -25.96 -11.96 -14.55
CA THR A 30 -25.99 -11.96 -13.09
C THR A 30 -25.87 -10.54 -12.56
N LYS A 31 -26.76 -10.13 -11.65
CA LYS A 31 -26.77 -8.77 -11.09
C LYS A 31 -25.41 -8.44 -10.44
N PRO A 32 -24.95 -7.18 -10.52
CA PRO A 32 -23.76 -6.73 -9.80
C PRO A 32 -23.86 -6.99 -8.29
N ALA A 33 -22.73 -7.36 -7.67
CA ALA A 33 -22.64 -7.48 -6.22
C ALA A 33 -22.89 -6.14 -5.50
N LYS A 34 -23.11 -6.17 -4.19
CA LYS A 34 -23.30 -4.95 -3.39
C LYS A 34 -21.98 -4.19 -3.32
N ALA A 35 -21.97 -2.96 -3.84
CA ALA A 35 -20.79 -2.10 -3.83
C ALA A 35 -20.45 -1.61 -2.42
N LYS A 36 -19.17 -1.33 -2.18
CA LYS A 36 -18.64 -0.66 -0.98
C LYS A 36 -18.01 0.67 -1.39
N VAL A 37 -18.19 1.72 -0.59
CA VAL A 37 -17.68 3.06 -0.86
C VAL A 37 -17.11 3.67 0.42
N THR A 38 -15.96 4.32 0.31
CA THR A 38 -15.36 5.20 1.31
C THR A 38 -15.32 6.62 0.78
N VAL A 39 -15.25 7.60 1.68
CA VAL A 39 -15.24 9.02 1.35
C VAL A 39 -14.18 9.73 2.16
N LYS A 40 -13.44 10.64 1.53
CA LYS A 40 -12.39 11.45 2.16
C LYS A 40 -12.60 12.92 1.74
N ALA A 41 -12.67 13.83 2.71
CA ALA A 41 -12.62 15.26 2.41
C ALA A 41 -11.23 15.64 1.92
N ASN A 42 -11.14 16.51 0.92
CA ASN A 42 -9.88 17.01 0.40
C ASN A 42 -9.53 18.34 1.07
N ASP A 43 -8.24 18.67 1.06
CA ASP A 43 -7.67 19.79 1.82
C ASP A 43 -8.11 21.17 1.29
N ASP A 44 -8.73 21.21 0.11
CA ASP A 44 -9.33 22.43 -0.46
C ASP A 44 -10.58 22.92 0.29
N GLY A 45 -11.09 22.12 1.24
CA GLY A 45 -12.32 22.40 1.99
C GLY A 45 -13.58 22.49 1.11
N LYS A 46 -13.48 22.09 -0.17
CA LYS A 46 -14.52 22.25 -1.19
C LYS A 46 -14.69 21.00 -2.04
N SER A 47 -14.00 19.91 -1.73
CA SER A 47 -14.18 18.66 -2.44
C SER A 47 -14.05 17.42 -1.57
N VAL A 48 -14.69 16.35 -2.01
CA VAL A 48 -14.66 15.03 -1.39
C VAL A 48 -14.33 14.00 -2.45
N THR A 49 -13.38 13.14 -2.17
CA THR A 49 -13.03 11.99 -3.00
C THR A 49 -13.77 10.76 -2.52
N LEU A 50 -14.52 10.12 -3.42
CA LEU A 50 -15.19 8.84 -3.19
C LEU A 50 -14.36 7.73 -3.81
N THR A 51 -14.12 6.65 -3.05
CA THR A 51 -13.41 5.46 -3.54
C THR A 51 -14.33 4.23 -3.43
N ILE A 52 -14.52 3.53 -4.54
CA ILE A 52 -15.44 2.39 -4.67
C ILE A 52 -14.62 1.11 -4.82
N SER A 53 -14.78 0.17 -3.87
CA SER A 53 -14.09 -1.12 -3.94
C SER A 53 -14.52 -1.92 -5.18
N LYS A 54 -13.61 -2.73 -5.72
CA LYS A 54 -13.88 -3.63 -6.85
C LYS A 54 -15.15 -4.46 -6.57
N THR A 55 -16.14 -4.33 -7.44
CA THR A 55 -17.44 -4.99 -7.28
C THR A 55 -17.61 -6.05 -8.37
N LYS A 56 -17.89 -7.30 -7.97
CA LYS A 56 -18.12 -8.42 -8.89
C LYS A 56 -19.29 -8.11 -9.84
N ASN A 57 -19.10 -8.40 -11.13
CA ASN A 57 -20.07 -8.18 -12.21
C ASN A 57 -20.51 -6.72 -12.41
N ALA A 58 -19.58 -5.77 -12.24
CA ALA A 58 -19.82 -4.34 -12.45
C ALA A 58 -19.09 -3.82 -13.71
N GLU A 59 -19.81 -3.08 -14.55
CA GLU A 59 -19.31 -2.26 -15.66
C GLU A 59 -19.30 -0.76 -15.35
N GLY A 60 -19.67 -0.39 -14.13
CA GLY A 60 -19.65 0.98 -13.68
C GLY A 60 -20.53 1.20 -12.46
N TYR A 61 -20.61 2.45 -12.03
CA TYR A 61 -21.26 2.82 -10.77
C TYR A 61 -22.13 4.06 -10.94
N LYS A 62 -23.29 4.06 -10.30
CA LYS A 62 -24.08 5.27 -10.08
C LYS A 62 -23.80 5.79 -8.68
N ILE A 63 -23.40 7.05 -8.60
CA ILE A 63 -23.12 7.75 -7.34
C ILE A 63 -24.30 8.66 -7.02
N MET A 64 -24.80 8.55 -5.79
CA MET A 64 -25.86 9.38 -5.25
C MET A 64 -25.31 10.19 -4.08
N VAL A 65 -25.76 11.44 -3.96
CA VAL A 65 -25.39 12.35 -2.87
C VAL A 65 -26.65 12.87 -2.20
N LYS A 66 -26.61 13.04 -0.88
CA LYS A 66 -27.56 13.82 -0.10
C LYS A 66 -26.76 15.00 0.48
N LYS A 67 -27.12 16.20 0.05
CA LYS A 67 -26.48 17.45 0.48
C LYS A 67 -26.92 17.82 1.91
N PRO A 68 -26.18 18.69 2.61
CA PRO A 68 -26.59 19.24 3.90
C PRO A 68 -28.03 19.77 3.84
N GLY A 69 -28.85 19.42 4.83
CA GLY A 69 -30.26 19.84 4.94
C GLY A 69 -31.24 19.22 3.93
N ALA A 70 -30.77 18.50 2.90
CA ALA A 70 -31.67 17.85 1.94
C ALA A 70 -32.37 16.63 2.57
N SER A 71 -33.63 16.35 2.19
CA SER A 71 -34.35 15.17 2.67
C SER A 71 -34.11 13.91 1.83
N LYS A 72 -33.69 14.06 0.57
CA LYS A 72 -33.56 12.97 -0.42
C LYS A 72 -32.18 12.93 -1.07
N PHE A 73 -31.76 11.74 -1.50
CA PHE A 73 -30.57 11.55 -2.33
C PHE A 73 -30.86 11.94 -3.79
N THR A 74 -29.95 12.67 -4.41
CA THR A 74 -29.97 13.00 -5.85
C THR A 74 -28.80 12.33 -6.57
N LYS A 75 -28.91 12.16 -7.89
CA LYS A 75 -27.83 11.59 -8.70
C LYS A 75 -26.70 12.60 -8.81
N LEU A 76 -25.49 12.19 -8.45
CA LEU A 76 -24.28 12.99 -8.67
C LEU A 76 -23.68 12.70 -10.04
N THR A 77 -23.37 11.42 -10.32
CA THR A 77 -22.84 11.00 -11.62
C THR A 77 -23.04 9.49 -11.87
N THR A 78 -22.73 9.04 -13.07
CA THR A 78 -22.53 7.63 -13.41
C THR A 78 -21.13 7.45 -13.98
N LEU A 79 -20.30 6.63 -13.34
CA LEU A 79 -18.98 6.24 -13.82
C LEU A 79 -19.11 5.02 -14.73
N LYS A 80 -18.51 5.05 -15.92
CA LYS A 80 -18.33 3.87 -16.78
C LYS A 80 -16.98 3.23 -16.46
N LYS A 81 -16.89 1.91 -16.55
CA LYS A 81 -15.62 1.19 -16.48
C LYS A 81 -14.77 1.60 -17.67
N ASP A 82 -13.72 2.35 -17.39
CA ASP A 82 -12.59 2.63 -18.26
C ASP A 82 -11.35 2.75 -17.35
N GLY A 83 -10.53 1.70 -17.31
CA GLY A 83 -9.41 1.59 -16.37
C GLY A 83 -9.73 1.76 -14.87
N THR A 84 -8.68 1.98 -14.08
CA THR A 84 -8.68 2.11 -12.61
C THR A 84 -9.46 3.37 -12.14
N ALA A 85 -9.53 4.40 -12.99
CA ALA A 85 -10.26 5.66 -12.79
C ALA A 85 -11.79 5.53 -12.65
N ALA A 86 -12.38 4.38 -13.00
CA ALA A 86 -13.81 4.15 -12.82
C ALA A 86 -14.24 3.88 -11.37
N ARG A 87 -13.27 3.73 -10.45
CA ARG A 87 -13.50 3.43 -9.03
C ARG A 87 -13.35 4.64 -8.12
N THR A 88 -12.87 5.78 -8.63
CA THR A 88 -12.75 7.01 -7.85
C THR A 88 -13.59 8.13 -8.46
N TYR A 89 -14.08 9.06 -7.62
CA TYR A 89 -14.74 10.27 -8.09
C TYR A 89 -14.57 11.40 -7.10
N THR A 90 -14.04 12.53 -7.55
CA THR A 90 -13.92 13.74 -6.74
C THR A 90 -15.12 14.66 -6.98
N ALA A 91 -15.99 14.76 -5.98
CA ALA A 91 -17.06 15.72 -5.93
C ALA A 91 -16.48 17.09 -5.54
N LYS A 92 -16.42 18.04 -6.48
CA LYS A 92 -15.86 19.39 -6.28
C LYS A 92 -16.95 20.42 -6.00
N LYS A 93 -16.55 21.63 -5.58
CA LYS A 93 -17.41 22.80 -5.32
C LYS A 93 -18.51 22.50 -4.28
N LEU A 94 -18.15 21.74 -3.25
CA LEU A 94 -18.99 21.47 -2.09
C LEU A 94 -18.98 22.68 -1.14
N THR A 95 -20.10 22.89 -0.47
CA THR A 95 -20.26 23.91 0.57
C THR A 95 -20.05 23.27 1.94
N GLU A 96 -19.97 24.09 2.98
CA GLU A 96 -19.87 23.59 4.35
C GLU A 96 -21.09 22.71 4.73
N GLY A 97 -20.84 21.61 5.45
CA GLY A 97 -21.88 20.76 6.05
C GLY A 97 -21.68 19.25 5.86
N GLU A 98 -22.59 18.45 6.44
CA GLU A 98 -22.59 16.97 6.31
C GLU A 98 -23.15 16.52 4.96
N TYR A 99 -22.34 15.78 4.21
CA TYR A 99 -22.75 15.08 3.00
C TYR A 99 -22.87 13.59 3.26
N GLN A 100 -23.85 12.97 2.59
CA GLN A 100 -24.02 11.52 2.61
C GLN A 100 -23.96 10.97 1.18
N PHE A 101 -23.19 9.91 0.99
CA PHE A 101 -22.98 9.28 -0.31
C PHE A 101 -23.39 7.81 -0.27
N LYS A 102 -23.94 7.33 -1.39
CA LYS A 102 -24.15 5.90 -1.61
C LYS A 102 -23.99 5.57 -3.08
N VAL A 103 -23.51 4.37 -3.36
CA VAL A 103 -23.22 3.93 -4.73
C VAL A 103 -23.94 2.62 -5.05
N ARG A 104 -24.25 2.38 -6.31
CA ARG A 104 -24.68 1.05 -6.80
C ARG A 104 -23.98 0.73 -8.11
N ALA A 105 -23.52 -0.50 -8.23
CA ALA A 105 -22.93 -1.01 -9.47
C ALA A 105 -24.01 -1.26 -10.53
N TYR A 106 -23.62 -1.18 -11.80
CA TYR A 106 -24.43 -1.58 -12.93
C TYR A 106 -23.67 -2.48 -13.90
N LEU A 107 -24.42 -3.22 -14.70
CA LEU A 107 -23.97 -4.06 -15.81
C LEU A 107 -24.88 -3.79 -17.00
N LYS A 108 -24.34 -3.58 -18.21
CA LYS A 108 -25.14 -3.53 -19.44
C LYS A 108 -25.42 -4.94 -19.92
N ASN A 109 -26.66 -5.18 -20.31
CA ASN A 109 -27.09 -6.40 -20.97
C ASN A 109 -27.86 -5.97 -22.23
N GLY A 110 -27.13 -5.79 -23.33
CA GLY A 110 -27.60 -5.05 -24.50
C GLY A 110 -28.02 -3.62 -24.13
N SER A 111 -29.21 -3.20 -24.57
CA SER A 111 -29.77 -1.87 -24.25
C SER A 111 -30.25 -1.73 -22.79
N LYS A 112 -30.41 -2.84 -22.05
CA LYS A 112 -30.90 -2.83 -20.67
C LYS A 112 -29.76 -2.64 -19.68
N THR A 113 -30.02 -1.90 -18.61
CA THR A 113 -29.06 -1.73 -17.51
C THR A 113 -29.53 -2.53 -16.29
N VAL A 114 -28.75 -3.53 -15.91
CA VAL A 114 -28.96 -4.34 -14.71
C VAL A 114 -28.24 -3.67 -13.54
N TRP A 115 -28.91 -3.56 -12.41
CA TRP A 115 -28.39 -2.82 -11.26
C TRP A 115 -28.24 -3.68 -10.02
N GLY A 116 -27.14 -3.49 -9.29
CA GLY A 116 -26.92 -4.05 -7.97
C GLY A 116 -27.65 -3.28 -6.86
N LYS A 117 -27.54 -3.78 -5.62
CA LYS A 117 -28.01 -3.08 -4.41
C LYS A 117 -27.14 -1.86 -4.12
N TYR A 118 -27.73 -0.83 -3.51
CA TYR A 118 -26.96 0.31 -2.99
C TYR A 118 -26.03 -0.13 -1.85
N SER A 119 -24.87 0.53 -1.75
CA SER A 119 -23.92 0.41 -0.65
C SER A 119 -24.53 0.83 0.69
N LYS A 120 -23.80 0.62 1.79
CA LYS A 120 -24.04 1.39 3.01
C LYS A 120 -23.82 2.88 2.71
N VAL A 121 -24.50 3.76 3.44
CA VAL A 121 -24.33 5.22 3.31
C VAL A 121 -23.01 5.60 3.98
N ALA A 122 -22.13 6.27 3.23
CA ALA A 122 -20.91 6.88 3.75
C ALA A 122 -21.19 8.36 4.04
N LYS A 123 -20.68 8.88 5.17
CA LYS A 123 -20.92 10.25 5.62
C LYS A 123 -19.59 10.99 5.75
N ILE A 124 -19.59 12.29 5.49
CA ILE A 124 -18.42 13.17 5.65
C ILE A 124 -18.88 14.61 5.88
N THR A 125 -18.13 15.37 6.68
CA THR A 125 -18.36 16.80 6.89
C THR A 125 -17.33 17.61 6.12
N VAL A 126 -17.78 18.61 5.36
CA VAL A 126 -16.92 19.57 4.64
C VAL A 126 -16.89 20.88 5.43
N GLY A 127 -15.71 21.43 5.72
CA GLY A 127 -15.50 22.67 6.49
C GLY A 127 -15.20 23.90 5.62
N LYS A 128 -15.20 25.11 6.22
CA LYS A 128 -14.93 26.38 5.51
C LYS A 128 -13.47 26.51 5.04
N SER A 129 -13.30 26.89 3.78
CA SER A 129 -12.06 27.39 3.19
C SER A 129 -11.94 28.88 3.50
N GLY A 130 -10.91 29.28 4.26
CA GLY A 130 -10.66 30.68 4.63
C GLY A 130 -9.68 31.36 3.66
N SER A 131 -10.07 32.53 3.13
CA SER A 131 -9.16 33.53 2.57
C SER A 131 -9.58 34.93 3.04
N ASP A 132 -8.55 35.74 3.33
CA ASP A 132 -8.45 37.22 3.27
C ASP A 132 -8.19 38.00 4.58
N ASP A 133 -6.92 38.43 4.68
CA ASP A 133 -6.33 39.71 5.13
C ASP A 133 -6.70 40.39 6.48
N LYS A 134 -5.75 40.33 7.43
CA LYS A 134 -4.99 41.52 7.89
C LYS A 134 -3.77 41.18 8.76
N LYS A 135 -2.65 41.81 8.39
CA LYS A 135 -1.39 42.06 9.12
C LYS A 135 -1.59 42.38 10.61
N ASP A 136 -0.88 41.69 11.51
CA ASP A 136 0.34 42.17 12.18
C ASP A 136 0.85 41.15 13.23
N ASP A 137 2.19 41.02 13.24
CA ASP A 137 3.10 40.43 14.23
C ASP A 137 3.00 38.95 14.68
N ASN A 138 3.80 38.15 13.98
CA ASN A 138 4.81 37.20 14.50
C ASN A 138 4.49 36.42 15.79
N THR A 139 3.85 35.25 15.63
CA THR A 139 4.38 33.99 16.16
C THR A 139 3.74 32.82 15.41
N GLY A 140 4.53 32.09 14.62
CA GLY A 140 4.05 30.98 13.78
C GLY A 140 3.48 29.83 14.60
N SER A 141 2.28 29.37 14.23
CA SER A 141 1.68 28.13 14.71
C SER A 141 1.39 27.22 13.52
N GLU A 142 2.39 26.43 13.16
CA GLU A 142 2.29 25.27 12.27
C GLU A 142 1.46 24.16 12.95
N THR A 143 0.14 24.26 12.95
CA THR A 143 -0.71 23.29 13.69
C THR A 143 -1.90 22.83 12.87
N GLY A 144 -1.63 22.02 11.84
CA GLY A 144 -2.65 21.25 11.12
C GLY A 144 -2.33 19.77 11.07
N ALA A 145 -1.12 19.40 10.59
CA ALA A 145 -0.65 18.02 10.57
C ALA A 145 0.10 17.61 11.86
N ALA A 146 0.81 18.55 12.49
CA ALA A 146 1.46 18.32 13.79
C ALA A 146 0.44 18.01 14.91
N SER A 147 -0.81 18.46 14.78
CA SER A 147 -1.85 18.29 15.81
C SER A 147 -2.49 16.90 15.84
N GLU A 148 -2.41 16.12 14.75
CA GLU A 148 -2.86 14.72 14.73
C GLU A 148 -1.75 13.76 15.15
N PHE A 149 -0.52 13.92 14.63
CA PHE A 149 0.60 13.06 15.00
C PHE A 149 1.00 13.21 16.48
N SER A 150 0.91 14.42 17.04
CA SER A 150 1.23 14.65 18.47
C SER A 150 0.32 13.94 19.45
N LYS A 151 -0.87 13.50 19.01
CA LYS A 151 -1.85 12.77 19.83
C LYS A 151 -1.82 11.26 19.60
N ALA A 152 -1.04 10.78 18.63
CA ALA A 152 -0.99 9.37 18.29
C ALA A 152 -0.32 8.57 19.42
N ASN A 153 -0.92 7.45 19.80
CA ASN A 153 -0.43 6.55 20.82
C ASN A 153 0.29 5.36 20.18
N GLN A 154 1.10 4.67 20.98
CA GLN A 154 1.73 3.41 20.56
C GLN A 154 0.67 2.42 20.04
N GLY A 155 0.90 1.84 18.87
CA GLY A 155 -0.02 0.94 18.17
C GLY A 155 -1.03 1.63 17.24
N ASP A 156 -1.20 2.96 17.33
CA ASP A 156 -2.06 3.68 16.38
C ASP A 156 -1.49 3.61 14.96
N ILE A 157 -2.40 3.66 13.98
CA ILE A 157 -2.05 3.72 12.56
C ILE A 157 -2.18 5.16 12.06
N ILE A 158 -1.10 5.67 11.48
CA ILE A 158 -1.07 6.96 10.80
C ILE A 158 -0.75 6.79 9.31
N THR A 159 -0.98 7.85 8.54
CA THR A 159 -0.60 7.88 7.12
C THR A 159 0.44 8.97 6.88
N PHE A 160 1.55 8.63 6.21
CA PHE A 160 2.65 9.57 5.95
C PHE A 160 3.46 9.11 4.72
N GLY A 161 3.66 9.98 3.72
CA GLY A 161 4.24 9.57 2.44
C GLY A 161 3.33 8.64 1.61
N ALA A 162 3.78 8.30 0.41
CA ALA A 162 3.10 7.41 -0.52
C ALA A 162 4.10 6.57 -1.34
N TYR A 163 3.84 5.28 -1.50
CA TYR A 163 4.66 4.35 -2.27
C TYR A 163 3.78 3.39 -3.07
N GLU A 164 4.33 2.78 -4.12
CA GLU A 164 3.62 1.76 -4.91
C GLU A 164 3.36 0.53 -4.04
N GLN A 165 2.10 0.14 -3.88
CA GLN A 165 1.72 -0.97 -3.00
C GLN A 165 0.74 -1.95 -3.65
N ASP A 166 -0.01 -1.55 -4.68
CA ASP A 166 -0.99 -2.43 -5.33
C ASP A 166 -0.52 -3.02 -6.68
N ASN A 167 0.70 -2.69 -7.12
CA ASN A 167 1.32 -3.14 -8.37
C ASN A 167 0.57 -2.62 -9.63
N ASP A 168 -0.19 -1.54 -9.50
CA ASP A 168 -0.85 -0.83 -10.59
C ASP A 168 -0.19 0.53 -10.80
N THR A 169 0.97 0.57 -11.46
CA THR A 169 1.74 1.82 -11.66
C THR A 169 0.99 2.93 -12.40
N ASP A 170 -0.17 2.64 -13.01
CA ASP A 170 -1.03 3.59 -13.70
C ASP A 170 -1.94 4.38 -12.73
N ASN A 171 -2.15 3.91 -11.50
CA ASN A 171 -3.06 4.54 -10.52
C ASN A 171 -2.36 5.58 -9.61
N GLY A 172 -1.03 5.62 -9.64
CA GLY A 172 -0.18 6.42 -8.77
C GLY A 172 -0.06 5.85 -7.35
N LYS A 173 1.07 6.14 -6.70
CA LYS A 173 1.45 5.61 -5.39
C LYS A 173 0.36 5.71 -4.32
N GLU A 174 0.20 4.65 -3.53
CA GLU A 174 -0.70 4.58 -2.39
C GLU A 174 -0.09 5.23 -1.13
N PRO A 175 -0.90 5.91 -0.29
CA PRO A 175 -0.44 6.39 1.00
C PRO A 175 0.10 5.25 1.88
N ILE A 176 1.24 5.47 2.54
CA ILE A 176 1.84 4.45 3.41
C ILE A 176 1.19 4.53 4.79
N GLU A 177 0.69 3.38 5.26
CA GLU A 177 0.23 3.21 6.64
C GLU A 177 1.42 2.87 7.55
N TRP A 178 1.54 3.56 8.68
CA TRP A 178 2.60 3.35 9.66
C TRP A 178 2.01 3.06 11.03
N ILE A 179 2.59 2.09 11.73
CA ILE A 179 2.32 1.78 13.13
C ILE A 179 3.21 2.68 13.98
N VAL A 180 2.61 3.39 14.94
CA VAL A 180 3.36 4.17 15.93
C VAL A 180 4.02 3.23 16.93
N LEU A 181 5.35 3.30 17.04
CA LEU A 181 6.11 2.54 18.03
C LEU A 181 6.32 3.36 19.31
N SER A 182 6.60 4.66 19.19
CA SER A 182 6.74 5.53 20.36
C SER A 182 6.45 6.98 20.02
N ASN A 183 5.86 7.70 20.96
CA ASN A 183 5.62 9.14 20.88
C ASN A 183 6.12 9.81 22.17
N ASN A 184 7.11 10.69 22.06
CA ASN A 184 7.62 11.45 23.22
C ASN A 184 7.14 12.92 23.24
N GLY A 185 6.18 13.28 22.38
CA GLY A 185 5.64 14.64 22.25
C GLY A 185 6.47 15.60 21.39
N SER A 186 7.70 15.21 21.01
CA SER A 186 8.54 15.92 20.02
C SER A 186 8.83 15.09 18.79
N GLU A 187 8.90 13.77 18.94
CA GLU A 187 9.30 12.82 17.92
C GLU A 187 8.39 11.61 17.96
N LEU A 188 8.07 11.11 16.78
CA LEU A 188 7.25 9.93 16.57
C LEU A 188 8.06 8.88 15.81
N LEU A 189 8.41 7.78 16.48
CA LEU A 189 9.02 6.63 15.83
C LEU A 189 7.92 5.76 15.25
N VAL A 190 8.04 5.43 13.96
CA VAL A 190 7.02 4.67 13.25
C VAL A 190 7.63 3.54 12.41
N LEU A 191 6.86 2.47 12.23
CA LEU A 191 7.20 1.30 11.43
C LEU A 191 6.12 1.08 10.37
N SER A 192 6.50 0.84 9.12
CA SER A 192 5.51 0.58 8.07
C SER A 192 4.63 -0.61 8.46
N LYS A 193 3.32 -0.48 8.23
CA LYS A 193 2.36 -1.52 8.58
C LYS A 193 2.61 -2.81 7.78
N TYR A 194 2.94 -2.64 6.50
CA TYR A 194 3.30 -3.71 5.57
C TYR A 194 4.78 -3.67 5.21
N ALA A 195 5.30 -4.79 4.73
CA ALA A 195 6.56 -4.82 4.01
C ALA A 195 6.29 -4.31 2.59
N LEU A 196 6.85 -3.14 2.28
CA LEU A 196 6.48 -2.32 1.13
C LEU A 196 7.13 -2.79 -0.18
N ASP A 197 8.28 -3.45 -0.07
CA ASP A 197 9.08 -3.99 -1.20
C ASP A 197 9.63 -5.38 -0.79
N TYR A 198 10.17 -6.13 -1.75
CA TYR A 198 10.73 -7.47 -1.54
C TYR A 198 12.10 -7.60 -2.21
N ARG A 199 13.17 -7.45 -1.43
CA ARG A 199 14.53 -7.26 -1.95
C ARG A 199 15.56 -7.99 -1.11
N SER A 200 16.72 -8.21 -1.69
CA SER A 200 17.88 -8.72 -0.96
C SER A 200 18.59 -7.62 -0.20
N TYR A 201 19.16 -8.01 0.93
CA TYR A 201 19.83 -7.10 1.85
C TYR A 201 21.05 -6.44 1.17
N ASN A 202 21.77 -7.19 0.34
CA ASN A 202 22.94 -6.69 -0.39
C ASN A 202 22.84 -6.80 -1.93
N GLY A 203 21.64 -6.60 -2.49
CA GLY A 203 21.45 -6.52 -3.95
C GLY A 203 21.93 -7.76 -4.71
N GLY A 204 21.68 -8.95 -4.14
CA GLY A 204 21.99 -10.25 -4.72
C GLY A 204 23.44 -10.72 -4.54
N GLU A 205 24.32 -9.92 -3.94
CA GLU A 205 25.71 -10.29 -3.72
C GLU A 205 25.91 -11.07 -2.43
N TYR A 206 26.51 -12.25 -2.53
CA TYR A 206 26.93 -13.04 -1.37
C TYR A 206 28.28 -12.55 -0.87
N ALA A 207 28.26 -11.55 0.01
CA ALA A 207 29.46 -10.92 0.56
C ALA A 207 29.23 -10.47 2.00
N ALA A 208 30.31 -10.36 2.76
CA ALA A 208 30.29 -9.79 4.11
C ALA A 208 29.82 -8.32 4.04
N VAL A 209 28.79 -7.98 4.82
CA VAL A 209 28.27 -6.61 4.89
C VAL A 209 27.79 -6.25 6.29
N THR A 210 27.84 -4.97 6.60
CA THR A 210 27.25 -4.39 7.82
C THR A 210 26.06 -3.51 7.43
N TRP A 211 25.33 -2.97 8.41
CA TRP A 211 24.27 -1.98 8.11
C TRP A 211 24.82 -0.80 7.30
N GLU A 212 26.01 -0.29 7.67
CA GLU A 212 26.66 0.84 7.01
C GLU A 212 26.90 0.60 5.51
N THR A 213 27.36 -0.60 5.14
CA THR A 213 27.84 -0.92 3.79
C THR A 213 26.81 -1.64 2.91
N CYS A 214 25.71 -2.13 3.48
CA CYS A 214 24.69 -2.86 2.74
C CYS A 214 23.94 -1.99 1.71
N LYS A 215 23.55 -2.60 0.59
CA LYS A 215 22.81 -1.90 -0.47
C LYS A 215 21.38 -1.54 -0.08
N ILE A 216 20.72 -2.29 0.81
CA ILE A 216 19.36 -1.97 1.25
C ILE A 216 19.30 -0.65 2.02
N ARG A 217 20.30 -0.33 2.86
CA ARG A 217 20.40 0.97 3.54
C ARG A 217 20.51 2.11 2.55
N LYS A 218 21.37 1.96 1.53
CA LYS A 218 21.54 2.95 0.45
C LYS A 218 20.22 3.17 -0.29
N TRP A 219 19.54 2.08 -0.65
CA TRP A 219 18.23 2.15 -1.30
C TRP A 219 17.17 2.86 -0.43
N LEU A 220 17.10 2.54 0.87
CA LEU A 220 16.16 3.16 1.82
C LEU A 220 16.35 4.68 1.91
N ASN A 221 17.61 5.14 1.95
CA ASN A 221 17.96 6.55 2.17
C ASN A 221 18.08 7.38 0.89
N ASP A 222 18.02 6.74 -0.28
CA ASP A 222 18.07 7.41 -1.57
C ASP A 222 16.80 7.13 -2.37
N GLU A 223 16.74 6.03 -3.12
CA GLU A 223 15.63 5.70 -4.03
C GLU A 223 14.27 5.65 -3.32
N PHE A 224 14.15 4.90 -2.22
CA PHE A 224 12.91 4.80 -1.47
C PHE A 224 12.53 6.15 -0.86
N TYR A 225 13.44 6.80 -0.13
CA TYR A 225 13.19 8.10 0.50
C TYR A 225 12.74 9.16 -0.52
N ASN A 226 13.38 9.21 -1.69
CA ASN A 226 13.04 10.15 -2.74
C ASN A 226 11.74 9.81 -3.48
N ALA A 227 11.40 8.52 -3.57
CA ALA A 227 10.15 8.07 -4.15
C ALA A 227 8.97 8.23 -3.17
N ALA A 228 9.17 7.96 -1.89
CA ALA A 228 8.10 7.83 -0.91
C ALA A 228 7.62 9.16 -0.33
N PHE A 229 8.50 10.16 -0.26
CA PHE A 229 8.26 11.41 0.47
C PHE A 229 8.46 12.63 -0.42
N ASP A 230 7.48 13.53 -0.42
CA ASP A 230 7.61 14.84 -1.05
C ASP A 230 8.43 15.81 -0.16
N ASN A 231 8.66 17.04 -0.62
CA ASN A 231 9.47 18.00 0.14
C ASN A 231 8.85 18.38 1.50
N THR A 232 7.53 18.31 1.64
CA THR A 232 6.80 18.61 2.89
C THR A 232 6.91 17.44 3.88
N ASP A 233 6.90 16.22 3.41
CA ASP A 233 7.16 15.04 4.25
C ASP A 233 8.64 15.00 4.66
N LYS A 234 9.55 15.19 3.69
CA LYS A 234 10.99 15.19 3.90
C LYS A 234 11.45 16.20 4.96
N SER A 235 10.81 17.36 5.05
CA SER A 235 11.16 18.37 6.08
C SER A 235 10.82 17.91 7.50
N LYS A 236 9.89 16.96 7.67
CA LYS A 236 9.48 16.39 8.95
C LYS A 236 10.27 15.14 9.31
N ILE A 237 10.93 14.48 8.37
CA ILE A 237 11.72 13.28 8.66
C ILE A 237 13.03 13.70 9.37
N LYS A 238 13.28 13.11 10.53
CA LYS A 238 14.51 13.33 11.30
C LYS A 238 15.61 12.40 10.78
N THR A 239 16.78 12.99 10.48
CA THR A 239 18.02 12.21 10.40
C THR A 239 18.37 11.68 11.78
N THR A 240 18.45 10.36 11.91
CA THR A 240 18.64 9.63 13.16
C THR A 240 20.00 8.96 13.15
N VAL A 241 20.73 9.08 14.26
CA VAL A 241 21.94 8.27 14.47
C VAL A 241 21.52 6.84 14.74
N VAL A 242 21.75 5.95 13.79
CA VAL A 242 21.43 4.52 13.89
C VAL A 242 22.67 3.77 14.34
N LYS A 243 22.51 2.99 15.40
CA LYS A 243 23.52 2.06 15.91
C LYS A 243 23.00 0.64 15.78
N THR A 244 23.89 -0.25 15.37
CA THR A 244 23.62 -1.67 15.26
C THR A 244 24.63 -2.39 16.13
N ALA A 245 24.14 -3.17 17.10
CA ALA A 245 25.01 -3.97 17.96
C ALA A 245 25.65 -5.11 17.18
N ASP A 246 26.82 -5.54 17.64
CA ASP A 246 27.45 -6.77 17.16
C ASP A 246 26.59 -7.98 17.53
N HIS A 247 26.63 -9.00 16.69
CA HIS A 247 26.00 -10.27 17.02
C HIS A 247 26.73 -10.95 18.18
N ALA A 248 26.02 -11.77 18.96
CA ALA A 248 26.60 -12.49 20.10
C ALA A 248 27.78 -13.43 19.72
N TYR A 249 27.88 -13.80 18.44
CA TYR A 249 28.96 -14.62 17.88
C TYR A 249 30.12 -13.79 17.31
N GLY A 250 30.13 -12.47 17.51
CA GLY A 250 31.20 -11.57 17.11
C GLY A 250 31.08 -11.00 15.69
N THR A 251 29.97 -11.24 14.98
CA THR A 251 29.72 -10.60 13.68
C THR A 251 29.46 -9.11 13.88
N PRO A 252 30.22 -8.21 13.23
CA PRO A 252 30.14 -6.78 13.51
C PRO A 252 28.84 -6.15 13.00
N GLY A 253 28.23 -5.27 13.81
CA GLY A 253 27.08 -4.45 13.41
C GLY A 253 27.45 -3.30 12.47
N GLY A 254 28.74 -2.94 12.43
CA GLY A 254 29.29 -1.82 11.65
C GLY A 254 29.34 -0.51 12.44
N ASN A 255 29.79 0.56 11.77
CA ASN A 255 29.84 1.88 12.40
C ASN A 255 28.43 2.48 12.56
N ALA A 256 28.31 3.45 13.45
CA ALA A 256 27.10 4.26 13.56
C ALA A 256 26.87 5.05 12.25
N THR A 257 25.62 5.14 11.83
CA THR A 257 25.20 5.82 10.60
C THR A 257 24.22 6.93 10.89
N GLU A 258 24.07 7.86 9.95
CA GLU A 258 23.02 8.88 9.98
C GLU A 258 21.98 8.56 8.89
N ASP A 259 20.80 8.14 9.31
CA ASP A 259 19.77 7.62 8.43
C ASP A 259 18.44 8.35 8.60
N LYS A 260 17.74 8.58 7.49
CA LYS A 260 16.38 9.13 7.47
C LYS A 260 15.33 8.02 7.51
N VAL A 261 15.67 6.89 6.91
CA VAL A 261 14.86 5.67 6.86
C VAL A 261 15.78 4.50 7.18
N PHE A 262 15.33 3.60 8.06
CA PHE A 262 16.12 2.46 8.51
C PHE A 262 15.25 1.21 8.69
N LEU A 263 15.89 0.08 8.97
CA LEU A 263 15.20 -1.13 9.44
C LEU A 263 15.37 -1.23 10.95
N LEU A 264 14.39 -1.78 11.65
CA LEU A 264 14.48 -2.05 13.09
C LEU A 264 15.58 -3.08 13.39
N SER A 265 16.13 -3.06 14.60
CA SER A 265 17.10 -4.05 15.07
C SER A 265 16.42 -5.16 15.86
N ARG A 266 17.21 -6.18 16.20
CA ARG A 266 16.83 -7.24 17.12
C ARG A 266 16.41 -6.69 18.50
N GLU A 267 17.05 -5.63 18.98
CA GLU A 267 16.73 -4.97 20.26
C GLU A 267 15.40 -4.23 20.17
N ASP A 268 15.15 -3.53 19.05
CA ASP A 268 13.85 -2.89 18.80
C ASP A 268 12.70 -3.93 18.81
N MET A 269 12.96 -5.16 18.32
CA MET A 269 11.96 -6.24 18.27
C MET A 269 11.60 -6.86 19.62
N ILE A 270 12.38 -6.65 20.66
CA ILE A 270 12.05 -7.11 22.03
C ILE A 270 11.66 -5.97 22.96
N ASN A 271 11.53 -4.76 22.44
CA ASN A 271 11.15 -3.61 23.24
C ASN A 271 9.64 -3.61 23.50
N THR A 272 9.25 -3.84 24.76
CA THR A 272 7.86 -3.84 25.19
C THR A 272 7.20 -2.47 25.07
N ASP A 273 7.97 -1.38 25.13
CA ASP A 273 7.46 -0.02 24.95
C ASP A 273 7.02 0.24 23.50
N TYR A 274 7.52 -0.55 22.55
CA TYR A 274 7.09 -0.52 21.15
C TYR A 274 5.91 -1.47 20.89
N GLY A 275 5.41 -2.16 21.91
CA GLY A 275 4.32 -3.13 21.83
C GLY A 275 4.72 -4.53 21.39
N PHE A 276 6.03 -4.83 21.36
CA PHE A 276 6.52 -6.18 21.10
C PHE A 276 6.62 -6.99 22.38
N VAL A 277 6.65 -8.32 22.24
CA VAL A 277 6.97 -9.22 23.36
C VAL A 277 8.49 -9.19 23.60
N ASN A 278 8.95 -9.51 24.80
CA ASN A 278 10.37 -9.44 25.14
C ASN A 278 11.18 -10.68 24.72
N ASP A 279 10.52 -11.80 24.39
CA ASP A 279 11.17 -13.00 23.89
C ASP A 279 11.30 -12.95 22.36
N CYS A 280 12.50 -13.13 21.82
CA CYS A 280 12.75 -13.15 20.38
C CYS A 280 12.11 -14.37 19.68
N TRP A 281 11.92 -15.49 20.36
CA TRP A 281 11.48 -16.75 19.76
C TRP A 281 9.96 -16.92 19.75
N ASP A 282 9.23 -16.04 20.43
CA ASP A 282 7.79 -16.11 20.56
C ASP A 282 7.08 -16.01 19.19
N ASP A 283 6.14 -16.94 18.98
CA ASP A 283 5.14 -16.86 17.92
C ASP A 283 4.14 -15.75 18.26
N THR A 284 4.34 -14.55 17.72
CA THR A 284 3.60 -13.35 18.11
C THR A 284 3.01 -12.61 16.92
N VAL A 285 1.71 -12.32 17.01
CA VAL A 285 1.00 -11.55 15.98
C VAL A 285 1.51 -10.11 15.85
N ASN A 286 2.12 -9.56 16.91
CA ASN A 286 2.56 -8.16 16.94
C ASN A 286 3.78 -7.90 16.04
N ARG A 287 4.58 -8.93 15.75
CA ARG A 287 5.74 -8.84 14.83
C ARG A 287 5.44 -9.34 13.42
N ARG A 288 4.31 -10.03 13.21
CA ARG A 288 3.91 -10.52 11.88
C ARG A 288 3.60 -9.35 10.96
N CYS A 289 4.08 -9.45 9.73
CA CYS A 289 3.90 -8.43 8.72
C CYS A 289 3.44 -9.08 7.41
N ALA A 290 2.49 -8.46 6.72
CA ALA A 290 2.09 -8.87 5.38
C ALA A 290 2.85 -8.06 4.33
N LEU A 291 3.06 -8.65 3.16
CA LEU A 291 3.57 -7.96 1.97
C LEU A 291 2.45 -7.10 1.36
N THR A 292 2.84 -5.98 0.75
CA THR A 292 1.98 -5.27 -0.22
C THR A 292 1.78 -6.15 -1.48
N GLU A 293 0.78 -5.86 -2.32
CA GLU A 293 0.61 -6.59 -3.58
C GLU A 293 1.82 -6.36 -4.51
N TYR A 294 2.42 -5.16 -4.47
CA TYR A 294 3.69 -4.84 -5.14
C TYR A 294 4.85 -5.72 -4.66
N ALA A 295 5.11 -5.80 -3.36
CA ALA A 295 6.17 -6.65 -2.81
C ALA A 295 5.92 -8.14 -3.12
N GLN A 296 4.65 -8.58 -3.05
CA GLN A 296 4.27 -9.94 -3.39
C GLN A 296 4.50 -10.24 -4.88
N SER A 297 4.27 -9.28 -5.79
CA SER A 297 4.52 -9.48 -7.22
C SER A 297 5.99 -9.80 -7.49
N ILE A 298 6.91 -9.07 -6.86
CA ILE A 298 8.36 -9.28 -6.97
C ILE A 298 8.75 -10.66 -6.44
N MET A 299 8.20 -11.06 -5.28
CA MET A 299 8.42 -12.39 -4.71
C MET A 299 8.02 -13.49 -5.69
N THR A 300 6.86 -13.37 -6.33
CA THR A 300 6.34 -14.40 -7.27
C THR A 300 7.12 -14.46 -8.59
N GLN A 301 7.66 -13.35 -9.07
CA GLN A 301 8.51 -13.33 -10.27
C GLN A 301 9.78 -14.15 -10.09
N GLY A 302 10.29 -14.25 -8.85
CA GLY A 302 11.42 -15.11 -8.50
C GLY A 302 11.10 -16.61 -8.45
N GLY A 303 9.86 -17.03 -8.77
CA GLY A 303 9.43 -18.43 -8.75
C GLY A 303 9.14 -18.98 -7.35
N MET A 304 9.20 -18.15 -6.31
CA MET A 304 8.90 -18.50 -4.93
C MET A 304 7.50 -17.99 -4.56
N TYR A 305 6.54 -18.88 -4.36
CA TYR A 305 5.23 -18.52 -3.82
C TYR A 305 4.78 -19.55 -2.80
N VAL A 306 5.06 -19.26 -1.54
CA VAL A 306 4.52 -20.02 -0.41
C VAL A 306 3.67 -19.05 0.40
N ILE A 307 2.35 -19.25 0.38
CA ILE A 307 1.45 -18.50 1.24
C ILE A 307 1.58 -19.05 2.66
N SER A 308 2.03 -18.22 3.60
CA SER A 308 2.05 -18.62 5.01
C SER A 308 0.63 -18.90 5.54
N ASN A 309 0.53 -19.93 6.38
CA ASN A 309 -0.68 -20.20 7.16
C ASN A 309 -0.79 -19.28 8.38
N LYS A 310 0.31 -18.61 8.80
CA LYS A 310 0.32 -17.61 9.86
C LYS A 310 -0.27 -16.31 9.35
N LYS A 311 -1.02 -15.64 10.22
CA LYS A 311 -1.79 -14.43 9.88
C LYS A 311 -1.36 -13.22 10.70
N THR A 312 -1.35 -12.05 10.08
CA THR A 312 -1.29 -10.77 10.78
C THR A 312 -2.56 -10.54 11.60
N ALA A 313 -2.59 -9.50 12.43
CA ALA A 313 -3.78 -9.12 13.19
C ALA A 313 -5.01 -8.84 12.30
N ASP A 314 -4.78 -8.39 11.06
CA ASP A 314 -5.81 -8.10 10.07
C ASP A 314 -6.24 -9.34 9.26
N GLY A 315 -5.65 -10.51 9.53
CA GLY A 315 -6.00 -11.77 8.87
C GLY A 315 -5.26 -12.04 7.55
N GLU A 316 -4.29 -11.20 7.18
CA GLU A 316 -3.49 -11.36 5.97
C GLU A 316 -2.36 -12.39 6.17
N PRO A 317 -1.93 -13.13 5.13
CA PRO A 317 -0.76 -14.00 5.23
C PRO A 317 0.48 -13.23 5.66
N ALA A 318 1.15 -13.71 6.71
CA ALA A 318 2.40 -13.15 7.16
C ALA A 318 3.56 -13.57 6.25
N SER A 319 4.63 -12.77 6.23
CA SER A 319 5.85 -13.02 5.46
C SER A 319 7.08 -12.74 6.32
N TYR A 320 8.21 -13.25 5.86
CA TYR A 320 9.53 -12.91 6.37
C TYR A 320 9.88 -11.46 6.03
N TRP A 321 10.63 -10.79 6.90
CA TRP A 321 11.11 -9.42 6.66
C TRP A 321 12.41 -9.09 7.41
N TRP A 322 13.24 -8.22 6.82
CA TRP A 322 14.60 -7.91 7.30
C TRP A 322 14.65 -7.01 8.54
N LEU A 323 15.61 -7.28 9.42
CA LEU A 323 16.12 -6.35 10.43
C LEU A 323 17.50 -5.81 10.02
N ARG A 324 18.01 -4.78 10.72
CA ARG A 324 19.37 -4.26 10.50
C ARG A 324 20.48 -5.03 11.23
N SER A 325 20.13 -5.87 12.21
CA SER A 325 21.10 -6.60 13.04
C SER A 325 21.82 -7.69 12.25
N PRO A 326 23.15 -7.83 12.41
CA PRO A 326 23.90 -8.93 11.79
C PRO A 326 23.47 -10.29 12.37
N GLY A 327 23.50 -11.33 11.53
CA GLY A 327 23.27 -12.71 11.96
C GLY A 327 24.54 -13.37 12.51
N MET A 328 24.54 -14.71 12.62
CA MET A 328 25.68 -15.49 13.13
C MET A 328 26.95 -15.45 12.26
N MET A 329 26.82 -15.03 11.00
CA MET A 329 27.90 -14.95 10.03
C MET A 329 27.84 -13.61 9.31
N GLU A 330 28.98 -13.11 8.83
CA GLU A 330 29.08 -11.81 8.14
C GLU A 330 28.25 -11.72 6.84
N THR A 331 27.85 -12.87 6.29
CA THR A 331 26.98 -12.97 5.11
C THR A 331 25.51 -13.17 5.47
N TYR A 332 25.15 -13.14 6.76
CA TYR A 332 23.80 -13.41 7.27
C TYR A 332 23.29 -12.18 8.03
N VAL A 333 22.00 -11.92 7.92
CA VAL A 333 21.31 -10.81 8.59
C VAL A 333 20.06 -11.31 9.29
N VAL A 334 19.77 -10.78 10.48
CA VAL A 334 18.58 -11.15 11.25
C VAL A 334 17.31 -10.76 10.50
N ASP A 335 16.33 -11.64 10.55
CA ASP A 335 15.00 -11.43 10.01
C ASP A 335 13.92 -11.85 11.02
N VAL A 336 12.70 -11.41 10.76
CA VAL A 336 11.50 -11.90 11.46
C VAL A 336 10.79 -12.85 10.52
N ASN A 337 10.49 -14.05 10.99
CA ASN A 337 9.78 -15.05 10.19
C ASN A 337 8.27 -14.82 10.15
N ASP A 338 7.56 -15.63 9.38
CA ASP A 338 6.11 -15.55 9.21
C ASP A 338 5.29 -15.84 10.48
N SER A 339 5.88 -16.50 11.49
CA SER A 339 5.28 -16.63 12.83
C SER A 339 5.45 -15.37 13.68
N GLY A 340 6.36 -14.48 13.32
CA GLY A 340 6.72 -13.30 14.10
C GLY A 340 7.90 -13.53 15.04
N ALA A 341 8.53 -14.70 15.03
CA ALA A 341 9.77 -14.93 15.77
C ALA A 341 10.96 -14.28 15.05
N VAL A 342 11.87 -13.71 15.83
CA VAL A 342 13.14 -13.15 15.37
C VAL A 342 14.14 -14.30 15.19
N ASN A 343 14.61 -14.51 13.97
CA ASN A 343 15.63 -15.49 13.66
C ASN A 343 17.02 -14.87 13.83
N GLU A 344 17.57 -14.98 15.05
CA GLU A 344 18.89 -14.42 15.40
C GLU A 344 20.04 -15.08 14.63
N SER A 345 19.87 -16.31 14.15
CA SER A 345 20.87 -16.94 13.26
C SER A 345 21.05 -16.14 11.96
N GLY A 346 19.98 -15.47 11.54
CA GLY A 346 19.88 -14.70 10.33
C GLY A 346 19.70 -15.56 9.08
N TYR A 347 19.62 -14.87 7.96
CA TYR A 347 19.46 -15.45 6.64
C TYR A 347 20.37 -14.74 5.64
N SER A 348 20.71 -15.43 4.55
CA SER A 348 21.77 -14.99 3.64
C SER A 348 21.44 -13.65 2.97
N VAL A 349 22.37 -12.69 3.00
CA VAL A 349 22.19 -11.30 2.54
C VAL A 349 21.85 -11.16 1.06
N ASN A 350 22.12 -12.18 0.25
CA ASN A 350 21.82 -12.23 -1.17
C ASN A 350 20.42 -12.77 -1.51
N THR A 351 19.67 -13.24 -0.53
CA THR A 351 18.29 -13.71 -0.71
C THR A 351 17.31 -12.54 -0.55
N ASN A 352 16.12 -12.62 -1.15
CA ASN A 352 15.11 -11.58 -1.00
C ASN A 352 14.19 -11.88 0.18
N SER A 353 13.82 -10.84 0.92
CA SER A 353 12.79 -10.86 1.97
C SER A 353 12.02 -9.55 1.97
N GLY A 354 10.96 -9.46 2.79
CA GLY A 354 10.16 -8.25 2.93
C GLY A 354 10.99 -7.09 3.49
N VAL A 355 10.80 -5.90 2.93
CA VAL A 355 11.42 -4.66 3.42
C VAL A 355 10.38 -3.86 4.18
N ARG A 356 10.61 -3.67 5.49
CA ARG A 356 9.69 -2.99 6.41
C ARG A 356 10.35 -1.73 7.00
N PRO A 357 10.26 -0.57 6.32
CA PRO A 357 10.93 0.64 6.75
C PRO A 357 10.43 1.17 8.11
N ALA A 358 11.32 1.80 8.84
CA ALA A 358 11.04 2.63 10.02
C ALA A 358 11.69 4.00 9.86
N LEU A 359 11.10 5.03 10.48
CA LEU A 359 11.63 6.38 10.50
C LEU A 359 11.12 7.17 11.71
N THR A 360 11.77 8.31 11.96
CA THR A 360 11.37 9.24 13.02
C THR A 360 10.80 10.52 12.41
N ILE A 361 9.57 10.88 12.79
CA ILE A 361 8.88 12.10 12.37
C ILE A 361 9.04 13.17 13.46
N LYS A 362 9.49 14.36 13.10
CA LYS A 362 9.48 15.56 13.95
C LYS A 362 8.07 16.11 14.06
N LEU A 363 7.62 16.38 15.27
CA LEU A 363 6.29 16.91 15.57
C LEU A 363 6.27 18.42 15.80
N LYS A 364 7.44 19.05 15.91
CA LYS A 364 7.64 20.47 16.17
C LYS A 364 8.83 20.99 15.39
#